data_AF-K1TP33-F1
#
_entry.id   AF-K1TP33-F1
#
_cell.length_a   1.000
_cell.length_b   1.000
_cell.length_c   1.000
_cell.angle_alpha   90.00
_cell.angle_beta   90.00
_cell.angle_gamma   90.00
#
_symmetry.space_group_name_H-M   'P 1'
#
loop_
_entity.id
_entity.type
_entity.pdbx_description
1 polymer ?
#
loop_
_entity_poly.entity_id
_entity_poly.type
_entity_poly.pdbx_seq_one_letter_code
_entity_poly.pdbx_strand_id
1 'polypeptide(L)' 'RKGFEFQKNKQGFSIIEVLSTCPTNWGKTPIEALDRVRTEMIPYYPLGVFKEGAIR' A
#
# COMPACT_ATOMS: atom_id res chain seq x y z
N ARG A 1 9.01 -2.04 2.48
CA ARG A 1 10.07 -1.88 1.44
C ARG A 1 10.50 -3.20 0.82
N LYS A 2 10.53 -4.30 1.58
CA LYS A 2 10.93 -5.65 1.13
C LYS A 2 10.50 -6.05 -0.29
N GLY A 3 9.21 -5.90 -0.65
CA GLY A 3 8.73 -6.26 -2.00
C GLY A 3 9.43 -5.52 -3.15
N PHE A 4 9.74 -4.22 -2.98
CA PHE A 4 10.50 -3.47 -3.98
C PHE A 4 11.95 -3.95 -4.08
N GLU A 5 12.56 -4.29 -2.94
CA GLU A 5 13.94 -4.79 -2.88
C GLU A 5 14.07 -6.17 -3.54
N PHE A 6 13.12 -7.07 -3.28
CA PHE A 6 13.04 -8.39 -3.93
C PHE A 6 12.96 -8.27 -5.45
N GLN A 7 12.07 -7.40 -5.94
CA GLN A 7 11.91 -7.17 -7.38
C GLN A 7 13.20 -6.59 -7.99
N LYS A 8 13.80 -5.58 -7.35
CA LYS A 8 15.05 -4.94 -7.80
C LYS A 8 16.22 -5.92 -7.86
N ASN A 9 16.33 -6.79 -6.85
CA ASN A 9 17.40 -7.77 -6.74
C ASN A 9 17.16 -9.04 -7.58
N LYS A 10 16.08 -9.09 -8.38
CA LYS A 10 15.69 -10.24 -9.20
C LYS A 10 15.47 -11.52 -8.37
N GLN A 11 15.00 -11.37 -7.13
CA GLN A 11 14.77 -12.48 -6.19
C GLN A 11 13.38 -13.13 -6.33
N GLY A 12 12.69 -12.82 -7.43
CA GLY A 12 11.35 -13.30 -7.72
C GLY A 12 10.36 -12.16 -7.92
N PHE A 13 9.10 -12.54 -8.13
CA PHE A 13 8.01 -11.60 -8.37
C PHE A 13 7.41 -11.10 -7.07
N SER A 14 7.17 -9.79 -6.98
CA SER A 14 6.50 -9.15 -5.84
C SER A 14 5.25 -8.40 -6.30
N ILE A 15 4.13 -8.63 -5.61
CA ILE A 15 2.91 -7.82 -5.74
C ILE A 15 2.88 -6.82 -4.59
N ILE A 16 2.58 -5.56 -4.92
CA ILE A 16 2.49 -4.47 -3.94
C ILE A 16 1.16 -3.77 -4.14
N GLU A 17 0.29 -3.90 -3.16
CA GLU A 17 -0.96 -3.14 -3.09
C GLU A 17 -0.72 -1.80 -2.40
N VAL A 18 -1.31 -0.73 -2.92
CA VAL A 18 -1.15 0.63 -2.40
C VAL A 18 -2.53 1.25 -2.21
N LEU A 19 -2.80 1.71 -0.98
CA LEU A 19 -3.91 2.62 -0.73
C LEU A 19 -3.56 4.00 -1.28
N SER A 20 -4.21 4.38 -2.38
CA SER A 20 -4.01 5.66 -3.05
C SER A 20 -5.25 6.52 -2.93
N THR A 21 -5.08 7.74 -2.44
CA THR A 21 -6.18 8.72 -2.34
C THR A 21 -6.35 9.47 -3.64
N CYS A 22 -7.59 9.64 -4.08
CA CYS A 22 -7.95 10.63 -5.11
C CYS A 22 -8.77 11.75 -4.46
N PRO A 23 -8.14 12.87 -4.04
CA PRO A 23 -8.82 13.95 -3.32
C PRO A 23 -9.98 14.53 -4.12
N THR A 24 -9.82 14.68 -5.43
CA THR A 24 -10.85 15.20 -6.35
C THR A 24 -12.12 14.36 -6.33
N ASN A 25 -11.99 13.03 -6.40
CA ASN A 25 -13.14 12.12 -6.40
C ASN A 25 -13.92 12.14 -5.08
N TRP A 26 -13.25 12.46 -3.98
CA TRP A 26 -13.86 12.53 -2.65
C TRP A 26 -14.29 13.94 -2.26
N GLY A 27 -14.05 14.95 -3.10
CA GLY A 27 -14.33 16.35 -2.78
C GLY A 27 -13.55 16.84 -1.55
N LYS A 28 -12.35 16.32 -1.33
CA LYS A 28 -11.50 16.62 -0.17
C LYS A 28 -10.23 17.34 -0.61
N THR A 29 -9.65 18.17 0.27
CA THR A 29 -8.28 18.61 0.09
C THR A 29 -7.31 17.42 0.18
N PRO A 30 -6.08 17.53 -0.37
CA PRO A 30 -5.11 16.44 -0.28
C PRO A 30 -4.84 15.96 1.15
N ILE A 31 -4.82 16.88 2.13
CA ILE A 31 -4.57 16.54 3.53
C ILE A 31 -5.76 15.80 4.15
N GLU A 32 -6.99 16.26 3.92
CA GLU A 32 -8.20 15.58 4.42
C GLU A 32 -8.39 14.20 3.78
N ALA A 33 -8.01 14.04 2.51
CA ALA A 33 -8.06 12.75 1.84
C ALA A 33 -7.07 11.74 2.46
N LEU A 34 -5.87 12.21 2.83
CA LEU A 34 -4.89 11.39 3.55
C LEU A 34 -5.39 11.02 4.95
N ASP A 35 -6.05 11.94 5.64
CA ASP A 35 -6.64 11.66 6.95
C ASP A 35 -7.73 10.59 6.86
N ARG A 36 -8.60 10.68 5.85
CA ARG A 36 -9.60 9.65 5.53
C ARG A 36 -8.97 8.28 5.31
N VAL A 37 -7.82 8.19 4.63
CA VAL A 37 -7.15 6.89 4.48
C VAL A 37 -6.71 6.32 5.81
N ARG A 38 -6.20 7.15 6.71
CA ARG A 38 -5.76 6.71 8.05
C ARG A 38 -6.92 6.23 8.92
N THR A 39 -8.03 6.96 8.90
CA THR A 39 -9.15 6.76 9.84
C THR A 39 -10.20 5.79 9.32
N GLU A 40 -10.45 5.74 8.00
CA GLU A 40 -11.49 4.89 7.40
C GLU A 40 -10.90 3.73 6.58
N MET A 41 -9.91 4.00 5.72
CA MET A 41 -9.46 2.99 4.75
C MET A 41 -8.52 1.96 5.35
N ILE A 42 -7.55 2.33 6.19
CA ILE A 42 -6.63 1.36 6.82
C ILE A 42 -7.39 0.34 7.69
N PRO A 43 -8.38 0.73 8.52
CA PRO A 43 -9.17 -0.25 9.26
C PRO A 43 -9.95 -1.22 8.38
N TYR A 44 -10.44 -0.75 7.23
CA TYR A 44 -11.20 -1.58 6.28
C TYR A 44 -10.29 -2.46 5.40
N TYR A 45 -9.16 -1.90 4.95
CA TYR A 45 -8.13 -2.55 4.13
C TYR A 45 -6.82 -2.63 4.92
N PRO A 46 -6.68 -3.62 5.81
CA PRO A 46 -5.54 -3.70 6.71
C PRO A 46 -4.22 -3.84 5.94
N LEU A 47 -3.26 -3.01 6.30
CA LEU A 47 -1.92 -3.04 5.72
C LEU A 47 -1.13 -4.19 6.32
N GLY A 48 -0.36 -4.89 5.48
CA GLY A 48 0.48 -5.98 5.95
C GLY A 48 1.21 -6.73 4.85
N VAL A 49 1.97 -7.75 5.26
CA VAL A 49 2.58 -8.72 4.37
C VAL A 49 1.73 -9.98 4.39
N PHE A 50 1.00 -10.23 3.30
CA PHE A 50 0.17 -11.43 3.16
C PHE A 50 0.98 -12.70 2.89
N LYS A 51 2.14 -12.55 2.22
CA LYS A 51 3.05 -13.64 1.93
C LYS A 51 4.48 -13.12 1.89
N GLU A 52 5.35 -13.74 2.66
CA GLU A 52 6.78 -13.51 2.56
C GLU A 52 7.40 -14.56 1.61
N GLY A 53 8.32 -14.12 0.75
CA GLY A 53 9.06 -15.03 -0.11
C GLY A 53 9.99 -15.91 0.71
N ALA A 54 10.10 -17.20 0.36
CA ALA A 54 11.15 -18.04 0.92
C ALA A 54 12.50 -17.58 0.36
N ILE A 55 13.45 -17.24 1.24
CA ILE A 55 14.85 -17.15 0.84
C ILE A 55 15.28 -18.58 0.53
N ARG A 56 15.53 -18.87 -0.75
CA ARG A 56 16.17 -20.13 -1.18
C ARG A 56 17.67 -20.02 -1.05
#